data_AF-A0A259DCU1-F1
#
_entry.id   AF-A0A259DCU1-F1
#
_cell.length_a   1.000
_cell.length_b   1.000
_cell.length_c   1.000
_cell.angle_alpha   90.00
_cell.angle_beta   90.00
_cell.angle_gamma   90.00
#
_symmetry.space_group_name_H-M   'P 1'
#
loop_
_entity.id
_entity.type
_entity.pdbx_description
1 polymer ?
#
loop_
_entity_poly.entity_id
_entity_poly.type
_entity_poly.pdbx_seq_one_letter_code
_entity_poly.pdbx_strand_id
1 'polypeptide(L)' 'GIRRLAEIAFEVNERTENIGARRLHTVMEKLLEDISFDAGNVTGDYVVDAAAVSSRLAALAAREDLARYVL' A
#
# COMPACT_ATOMS: atom_id res chain seq x y z
N GLY A 1 0.00 -11.98 -0.73
CA GLY A 1 -0.19 -10.57 -1.13
C GLY A 1 -1.63 -10.13 -1.12
N ILE A 2 -2.46 -10.65 -2.05
CA ILE A 2 -3.76 -10.06 -2.43
C ILE A 2 -4.70 -9.72 -1.26
N ARG A 3 -4.90 -10.64 -0.31
CA ARG A 3 -5.77 -10.38 0.84
C ARG A 3 -5.30 -9.17 1.66
N ARG A 4 -4.00 -9.11 1.96
CA ARG A 4 -3.41 -8.01 2.73
C ARG A 4 -3.52 -6.67 1.99
N LEU A 5 -3.39 -6.69 0.67
CA LEU A 5 -3.58 -5.51 -0.17
C LEU A 5 -5.02 -5.00 -0.09
N ALA A 6 -6.00 -5.91 -0.19
CA ALA A 6 -7.41 -5.56 -0.06
C ALA A 6 -7.75 -5.01 1.33
N GLU A 7 -7.20 -5.60 2.40
CA GLU A 7 -7.34 -5.08 3.76
C GLU A 7 -6.81 -3.65 3.88
N ILE A 8 -5.62 -3.35 3.37
CA ILE A 8 -5.05 -2.00 3.43
C ILE A 8 -5.89 -1.01 2.62
N ALA A 9 -6.35 -1.39 1.42
CA ALA A 9 -7.23 -0.53 0.62
C ALA A 9 -8.55 -0.24 1.35
N PHE A 10 -9.11 -1.25 2.02
CA PHE A 10 -10.31 -1.08 2.85
C PHE A 10 -10.03 -0.17 4.06
N GLU A 11 -8.96 -0.41 4.82
CA GLU A 11 -8.55 0.41 5.96
C GLU A 11 -8.38 1.89 5.58
N VAL A 12 -7.75 2.17 4.43
CA VAL A 12 -7.57 3.55 3.93
C VAL A 12 -8.90 4.18 3.52
N ASN A 13 -9.83 3.41 2.93
CA ASN A 13 -11.17 3.91 2.63
C ASN A 13 -11.96 4.26 3.89
N GLU A 14 -11.85 3.45 4.95
CA GLU A 14 -12.53 3.71 6.22
C GLU A 14 -11.96 4.92 6.96
N ARG A 15 -10.66 5.17 6.82
CA ARG A 15 -9.96 6.29 7.50
C ARG A 15 -9.99 7.60 6.71
N THR A 16 -10.34 7.57 5.43
CA THR A 16 -10.34 8.76 4.58
C THR A 16 -11.66 8.87 3.83
N GLU A 17 -11.63 9.30 2.57
CA GLU A 17 -12.80 9.22 1.70
C GLU A 17 -12.93 7.81 1.13
N ASN A 18 -14.10 7.20 1.29
CA ASN A 18 -14.38 5.91 0.69
C ASN A 18 -14.68 6.08 -0.81
N ILE A 19 -13.66 5.83 -1.63
CA ILE A 19 -13.77 5.85 -3.10
C ILE A 19 -14.01 4.46 -3.69
N GLY A 20 -14.34 3.48 -2.84
CA GLY A 20 -14.57 2.09 -3.20
C GLY A 20 -13.33 1.42 -3.80
N ALA A 21 -13.57 0.56 -4.80
CA ALA A 21 -12.51 -0.22 -5.46
C ALA A 21 -11.43 0.64 -6.12
N ARG A 22 -11.70 1.91 -6.44
CA ARG A 22 -10.70 2.81 -7.06
C ARG A 22 -9.45 2.98 -6.19
N ARG A 23 -9.58 2.82 -4.86
CA ARG A 23 -8.48 2.84 -3.90
C ARG A 23 -7.39 1.81 -4.23
N LEU A 24 -7.75 0.68 -4.82
CA LEU A 24 -6.79 -0.36 -5.19
C LEU A 24 -5.75 0.14 -6.20
N HIS A 25 -6.10 1.08 -7.08
CA HIS A 25 -5.15 1.62 -8.06
C HIS A 25 -3.96 2.31 -7.37
N THR A 26 -4.24 3.23 -6.46
CA THR A 26 -3.19 3.98 -5.75
C THR A 26 -2.41 3.10 -4.78
N VAL A 27 -3.08 2.13 -4.13
CA VAL A 27 -2.42 1.15 -3.26
C VAL A 27 -1.47 0.24 -4.06
N MET A 28 -1.89 -0.21 -5.24
CA MET A 28 -1.05 -1.03 -6.14
C MET A 28 0.13 -0.24 -6.70
N GLU A 29 -0.07 1.01 -7.13
CA GLU A 29 1.00 1.89 -7.58
C GLU A 29 2.08 2.03 -6.49
N LYS A 30 1.67 2.32 -5.26
CA LYS A 30 2.62 2.49 -4.15
C LYS A 30 3.35 1.19 -3.81
N LEU A 31 2.69 0.04 -3.93
CA LEU A 31 3.31 -1.26 -3.71
C LEU A 31 4.42 -1.57 -4.73
N LEU A 32 4.19 -1.19 -5.99
CA LEU A 32 5.04 -1.55 -7.12
C LEU A 32 6.10 -0.49 -7.46
N GLU A 33 6.13 0.65 -6.78
CA GLU A 33 7.03 1.79 -7.08
C GLU A 33 8.51 1.35 -7.17
N ASP A 34 9.07 0.79 -6.10
CA ASP A 34 10.49 0.38 -6.11
C ASP A 34 10.74 -0.81 -7.05
N ILE A 35 9.78 -1.75 -7.14
CA ILE A 35 9.89 -2.90 -8.04
C ILE A 35 9.99 -2.42 -9.49
N SER A 36 9.19 -1.42 -9.86
CA SER A 36 9.19 -0.82 -11.20
C SER A 36 10.47 -0.04 -11.46
N PHE A 37 11.01 0.62 -10.44
CA PHE A 37 12.29 1.34 -10.53
C PHE A 37 13.47 0.37 -10.73
N ASP A 38 13.51 -0.72 -9.97
CA ASP A 38 14.60 -1.70 -9.99
C ASP A 38 14.47 -2.76 -11.09
N ALA A 39 13.33 -2.83 -11.79
CA ALA A 39 13.04 -3.84 -12.80
C ALA A 39 14.09 -3.94 -13.93
N GLY A 40 14.77 -2.84 -14.25
CA GLY A 40 15.85 -2.84 -15.26
C GLY A 40 17.19 -3.40 -14.76
N ASN A 41 17.38 -3.50 -13.43
CA ASN A 41 18.65 -3.86 -12.79
C ASN A 41 18.60 -5.24 -12.13
N VAL A 42 17.41 -5.77 -11.86
CA VAL A 42 17.20 -7.03 -11.14
C VAL A 42 16.59 -8.07 -12.08
N THR A 43 17.16 -9.27 -12.11
CA THR A 43 16.63 -10.43 -12.82
C THR A 43 16.06 -11.46 -11.85
N GLY A 44 14.97 -12.13 -12.24
CA GLY A 44 14.30 -13.15 -11.44
C GLY A 44 12.89 -12.78 -11.00
N ASP A 45 12.27 -13.67 -10.21
CA ASP A 45 10.88 -13.55 -9.78
C ASP A 45 10.75 -12.65 -8.54
N TYR A 46 9.82 -11.70 -8.59
CA TYR A 46 9.40 -10.92 -7.43
C TYR A 46 8.20 -11.57 -6.74
N VAL A 47 8.41 -12.08 -5.53
CA VAL A 47 7.35 -12.67 -4.71
C VAL A 47 6.69 -11.60 -3.84
N VAL A 48 5.40 -11.35 -4.06
CA VAL A 48 4.59 -10.38 -3.29
C VAL A 48 3.70 -11.11 -2.28
N ASP A 49 4.28 -11.42 -1.12
CA ASP A 49 3.57 -12.04 0.00
C ASP A 49 2.88 -10.99 0.92
N ALA A 50 2.35 -11.42 2.07
CA ALA A 50 1.70 -10.48 3.00
C ALA A 50 2.71 -9.59 3.77
N ALA A 51 3.91 -10.09 4.01
CA ALA A 51 4.96 -9.35 4.70
C ALA A 51 5.50 -8.23 3.81
N ALA A 52 5.78 -8.52 2.53
CA ALA A 52 6.19 -7.56 1.52
C ALA A 52 5.14 -6.45 1.32
N VAL A 53 3.85 -6.81 1.31
CA VAL A 53 2.77 -5.82 1.23
C VAL A 53 2.73 -4.94 2.48
N SER A 54 2.82 -5.54 3.67
CA SER A 54 2.74 -4.80 4.93
C SER A 54 3.92 -3.86 5.14
N SER A 55 5.14 -4.27 4.79
CA SER A 55 6.34 -3.44 4.92
C SER A 55 6.29 -2.25 3.96
N ARG A 56 5.96 -2.48 2.68
CA ARG A 56 5.91 -1.44 1.66
C ARG A 56 4.79 -0.42 1.89
N LEU A 57 3.66 -0.85 2.44
CA LEU A 57 2.48 0.00 2.64
C LEU A 57 2.31 0.47 4.10
N ALA A 58 3.28 0.21 4.99
CA ALA A 58 3.21 0.58 6.40
C ALA A 58 2.94 2.09 6.60
N ALA A 59 3.66 2.93 5.84
CA ALA A 59 3.48 4.38 5.91
C ALA A 59 2.12 4.85 5.37
N LEU A 60 1.56 4.16 4.37
CA LEU A 60 0.24 4.46 3.83
C LEU A 60 -0.85 4.09 4.85
N ALA A 61 -0.68 2.98 5.56
CA ALA A 61 -1.59 2.56 6.62
C ALA A 61 -1.45 3.42 7.89
N ALA A 62 -0.27 3.97 8.19
CA ALA A 62 0.00 4.69 9.45
C ALA A 62 -0.39 6.18 9.45
N ARG A 63 -0.71 6.78 8.28
CA ARG A 63 -0.99 8.23 8.17
C ARG A 63 -2.40 8.58 8.68
N GLU A 64 -2.57 8.60 10.01
CA GLU A 64 -3.61 9.40 10.67
C GLU A 64 -3.36 9.74 12.16
N ASP A 65 -2.21 9.38 12.76
CA ASP A 65 -1.93 9.86 14.12
C ASP A 65 -1.44 11.32 14.17
N LEU A 66 -1.07 11.95 13.05
CA LEU A 66 -0.58 13.34 13.07
C LEU A 66 -1.69 14.40 13.20
N ALA A 67 -2.92 14.08 12.79
CA ALA A 67 -4.06 14.99 12.93
C ALA A 67 -4.60 15.05 14.38
N ARG A 68 -4.23 14.07 15.22
CA ARG A 68 -4.69 13.97 16.62
C ARG A 68 -3.80 14.72 17.62
N TYR A 69 -2.63 15.20 17.20
CA TYR A 69 -1.68 15.93 18.06
C TYR A 69 -1.56 17.44 17.77
N VAL A 70 -2.28 17.98 16.78
CA VAL A 70 -2.18 19.41 16.37
C VAL A 70 -3.54 20.14 16.40
N LEU A 71 -4.48 19.69 17.23
CA LEU A 71 -5.69 20.46 17.57
C LEU A 71 -5.76 20.68 19.08
#